data_AF-A0A3C1GGF5-F1
#
_entry.id   AF-A0A3C1GGF5-F1
#
_cell.length_a   1.000
_cell.length_b   1.000
_cell.length_c   1.000
_cell.angle_alpha   90.00
_cell.angle_beta   90.00
_cell.angle_gamma   90.00
#
_symmetry.space_group_name_H-M   'P 1'
#
loop_
_entity.id
_entity.type
_entity.pdbx_description
1 polymer ?
#
loop_
_entity_poly.entity_id
_entity_poly.type
_entity_poly.pdbx_seq_one_letter_code
_entity_poly.pdbx_strand_id
1 'polypeptide(L)'
;MAMSRSEWVSETERTLSPTRRSPSRRAAPPVRVALSSARIRMAGPVYTRTHGIMPGSARRLEGRSPPTQEEASMTPPPRKDATLMDADVREKIHLEILKRTGAYHANDHILLPSGHHTTEYIEKTLVTTEPSFTEGLGAVIAKHFAQWPIDVVLSTGPGALILSHCVARAHPSRPTVMYGTKGVSGGKRRVTLPAEFHRLIRPGTKVLVVEDLVSSGQTVRLLTQVVEELGAQVIGIGALWRRTRQAEVDGKPIFSLVSRDFPTYAPDTCPLCKKGVALNQEFVTRREGRRPSAAQEHDES
;
A
#
# COMPACT_ATOMS: atom_id res chain seq x y z
N MET A 1 7.73 41.61 -7.09
CA MET A 1 7.75 41.61 -8.58
C MET A 1 8.43 40.34 -9.02
N ALA A 2 7.67 39.41 -9.61
CA ALA A 2 8.17 38.11 -10.07
C ALA A 2 8.49 38.20 -11.58
N MET A 3 9.71 37.81 -11.96
CA MET A 3 10.17 37.80 -13.36
C MET A 3 9.58 36.61 -14.13
N SER A 4 9.37 36.79 -15.43
CA SER A 4 8.59 35.87 -16.28
C SER A 4 9.45 34.77 -16.92
N ARG A 5 8.76 33.69 -17.32
CA ARG A 5 9.30 32.39 -17.74
C ARG A 5 10.04 32.37 -19.09
N SER A 6 10.21 33.51 -19.76
CA SER A 6 10.85 33.61 -21.08
C SER A 6 12.33 33.99 -21.05
N GLU A 7 12.87 34.39 -19.89
CA GLU A 7 14.28 34.80 -19.76
C GLU A 7 15.24 33.62 -19.46
N TRP A 8 14.72 32.41 -19.22
CA TRP A 8 15.54 31.23 -18.89
C TRP A 8 16.10 30.46 -20.10
N VAL A 9 15.63 30.74 -21.32
CA VAL A 9 15.92 29.88 -22.49
C VAL A 9 17.01 30.44 -23.42
N SER A 10 17.54 31.65 -23.18
CA SER A 10 18.57 32.25 -24.06
C SER A 10 20.01 32.14 -23.57
N GLU A 11 20.28 31.61 -22.38
CA GLU A 11 21.64 31.57 -21.80
C GLU A 11 22.38 30.24 -22.04
N THR A 12 21.69 29.16 -22.40
CA THR A 12 22.27 27.80 -22.44
C THR A 12 22.65 27.27 -23.84
N GLU A 13 22.42 28.02 -24.92
CA GLU A 13 22.71 27.57 -26.29
C GLU A 13 23.96 28.18 -26.94
N ARG A 14 24.80 28.89 -26.19
CA ARG A 14 26.11 29.35 -26.69
C ARG A 14 27.24 28.76 -25.87
N THR A 15 27.60 27.50 -26.15
CA THR A 15 29.00 27.02 -26.25
C THR A 15 29.03 25.49 -26.27
N LEU A 16 28.87 24.88 -27.44
CA LEU A 16 29.37 23.53 -27.70
C LEU A 16 29.93 23.48 -29.13
N SER A 17 31.26 23.45 -29.23
CA SER A 17 32.00 22.98 -30.41
C SER A 17 33.09 22.03 -29.91
N PRO A 18 33.28 20.85 -30.53
CA PRO A 18 34.21 19.84 -30.02
C PRO A 18 35.59 20.02 -30.67
N THR A 19 36.67 19.92 -29.90
CA THR A 19 37.88 19.14 -30.27
C THR A 19 39.00 19.22 -29.22
N ARG A 20 39.74 18.10 -29.16
CA ARG A 20 41.12 17.84 -28.69
C ARG A 20 41.38 17.40 -27.24
N ARG A 21 42.30 16.42 -27.19
CA ARG A 21 42.69 15.47 -26.12
C ARG A 21 43.73 16.03 -25.13
N SER A 22 43.56 15.66 -23.85
CA SER A 22 44.50 15.32 -22.74
C SER A 22 45.74 16.22 -22.43
N PRO A 23 46.43 16.16 -21.25
CA PRO A 23 46.38 15.15 -20.18
C PRO A 23 46.40 15.65 -18.70
N SER A 24 46.10 14.69 -17.80
CA SER A 24 46.45 14.57 -16.37
C SER A 24 46.12 15.71 -15.39
N ARG A 25 45.30 15.41 -14.37
CA ARG A 25 45.47 15.95 -13.01
C ARG A 25 44.82 15.03 -11.96
N ARG A 26 45.50 15.00 -10.82
CA ARG A 26 45.46 14.03 -9.72
C ARG A 26 44.09 13.87 -9.05
N ALA A 27 43.80 12.66 -8.58
CA ALA A 27 42.65 12.32 -7.76
C ALA A 27 42.69 13.05 -6.40
N ALA A 28 41.55 13.59 -5.98
CA ALA A 28 41.33 14.11 -4.63
C ALA A 28 40.91 12.97 -3.68
N PRO A 29 41.36 12.96 -2.42
CA PRO A 29 41.00 11.91 -1.47
C PRO A 29 39.58 12.12 -0.89
N PRO A 30 38.93 11.06 -0.37
CA PRO A 30 37.57 11.14 0.13
C PRO A 30 37.49 11.90 1.47
N VAL A 31 36.48 12.76 1.58
CA VAL A 31 36.11 13.47 2.82
C VAL A 31 35.53 12.47 3.82
N ARG A 32 36.19 12.31 4.97
CA ARG A 32 35.66 11.56 6.12
C ARG A 32 34.64 12.42 6.87
N VAL A 33 33.40 11.96 6.97
CA VAL A 33 32.38 12.52 7.87
C VAL A 33 32.57 11.87 9.25
N ALA A 34 32.91 12.68 10.25
CA ALA A 34 32.99 12.25 11.64
C ALA A 34 31.57 12.24 12.26
N LEU A 35 31.09 11.06 12.67
CA LEU A 35 29.86 10.92 13.44
C LEU A 35 30.14 11.27 14.91
N SER A 36 29.64 12.43 15.34
CA SER A 36 29.56 12.78 16.76
C SER A 36 28.40 12.03 17.41
N SER A 37 28.70 11.24 18.45
CA SER A 37 27.73 10.48 19.22
C SER A 37 27.13 11.33 20.34
N ALA A 38 26.00 11.99 20.07
CA ALA A 38 25.19 12.61 21.11
C ALA A 38 24.29 11.54 21.76
N ARG A 39 24.64 11.12 22.98
CA ARG A 39 23.79 10.28 23.84
C ARG A 39 22.63 11.13 24.38
N ILE A 40 21.41 10.88 23.90
CA ILE A 40 20.19 11.42 24.51
C ILE A 40 19.78 10.49 25.66
N ARG A 41 19.87 10.99 26.90
CA ARG A 41 19.28 10.36 28.10
C ARG A 41 17.79 10.69 28.13
N MET A 42 16.93 9.68 27.95
CA MET A 42 15.50 9.80 28.25
C MET A 42 15.30 9.51 29.74
N ALA A 43 14.88 10.52 30.50
CA ALA A 43 14.42 10.38 31.87
C ALA A 43 13.00 9.79 31.88
N GLY A 44 12.80 8.65 32.53
CA GLY A 44 11.47 8.11 32.83
C GLY A 44 10.93 8.68 34.15
N PRO A 45 9.60 8.84 34.30
CA PRO A 45 9.04 9.27 35.57
C PRO A 45 9.01 8.11 36.57
N VAL A 46 9.64 8.34 37.72
CA VAL A 46 9.60 7.49 38.92
C VAL A 46 8.28 7.76 39.65
N TYR A 47 7.43 6.74 39.79
CA TYR A 47 6.21 6.81 40.61
C TYR A 47 6.53 6.26 42.00
N THR A 48 6.76 7.14 42.98
CA THR A 48 6.92 6.76 44.39
C THR A 48 5.55 6.55 45.03
N ARG A 49 5.22 5.30 45.39
CA ARG A 49 4.12 4.97 46.32
C ARG A 49 4.65 4.98 47.75
N THR A 50 4.32 6.02 48.51
CA THR A 50 4.52 6.04 49.97
C THR A 50 3.47 5.19 50.66
N HIS A 51 3.94 4.27 51.51
CA HIS A 51 3.12 3.54 52.48
C HIS A 51 2.73 4.48 53.62
N GLY A 52 1.43 4.59 53.88
CA GLY A 52 0.87 5.23 55.07
C GLY A 52 0.00 4.23 55.82
N ILE A 53 0.56 3.70 56.92
CA ILE A 53 -0.15 2.92 57.94
C ILE A 53 -0.68 3.91 58.97
N MET A 54 -1.96 3.82 59.34
CA MET A 54 -2.45 4.10 60.70
C MET A 54 -3.78 3.33 60.96
N PRO A 55 -4.13 3.04 62.24
CA PRO A 55 -4.99 1.90 62.60
C PRO A 55 -6.39 2.29 63.11
N GLY A 56 -7.27 1.28 63.19
CA GLY A 56 -8.27 1.17 64.25
C GLY A 56 -9.71 1.54 63.89
N SER A 57 -10.58 0.53 63.78
CA SER A 57 -11.63 0.27 64.78
C SER A 57 -12.60 -0.80 64.25
N ALA A 58 -12.74 -1.87 65.03
CA ALA A 58 -13.72 -2.91 64.83
C ALA A 58 -15.11 -2.40 65.26
N ARG A 59 -16.11 -2.52 64.38
CA ARG A 59 -17.51 -2.68 64.78
C ARG A 59 -18.17 -3.73 63.90
N ARG A 60 -18.49 -4.85 64.55
CA ARG A 60 -19.40 -5.90 64.09
C ARG A 60 -20.83 -5.37 64.26
N LEU A 61 -21.62 -5.36 63.19
CA LEU A 61 -23.07 -5.31 63.27
C LEU A 61 -23.64 -6.36 62.30
N GLU A 62 -24.60 -7.08 62.82
CA GLU A 62 -25.20 -8.30 62.29
C GLU A 62 -26.21 -8.02 61.17
N GLY A 63 -26.40 -9.04 60.32
CA GLY A 63 -27.72 -9.44 59.83
C GLY A 63 -28.41 -8.56 58.80
N ARG A 64 -28.23 -8.89 57.52
CA ARG A 64 -29.30 -8.79 56.51
C ARG A 64 -29.05 -9.81 55.40
N SER A 65 -30.02 -10.71 55.21
CA SER A 65 -30.05 -11.71 54.15
C SER A 65 -30.02 -11.07 52.76
N PRO A 66 -29.42 -11.71 51.73
CA PRO A 66 -29.41 -11.17 50.38
C PRO A 66 -30.80 -11.32 49.74
N PRO A 67 -31.24 -10.36 48.90
CA PRO A 67 -32.44 -10.54 48.11
C PRO A 67 -32.19 -11.56 46.99
N THR A 68 -33.27 -12.27 46.65
CA THR A 68 -33.39 -13.35 45.67
C THR A 68 -32.98 -12.95 44.25
N GLN A 69 -32.39 -13.91 43.54
CA GLN A 69 -32.01 -13.81 42.14
C GLN A 69 -33.21 -13.53 41.24
N GLU A 70 -33.18 -12.39 40.54
CA GLU A 70 -33.87 -12.21 39.27
C GLU A 70 -33.12 -11.14 38.45
N GLU A 71 -31.85 -11.42 38.14
CA GLU A 71 -31.14 -10.70 37.08
C GLU A 71 -31.62 -11.24 35.74
N ALA A 72 -32.54 -10.49 35.11
CA ALA A 72 -32.85 -10.64 33.71
C ALA A 72 -31.55 -10.50 32.90
N SER A 73 -31.10 -11.62 32.34
CA SER A 73 -30.03 -11.73 31.34
C SER A 73 -30.35 -10.86 30.12
N MET A 74 -30.04 -9.58 30.19
CA MET A 74 -29.93 -8.70 29.04
C MET A 74 -28.54 -8.88 28.44
N THR A 75 -28.34 -10.00 27.76
CA THR A 75 -27.19 -10.15 26.88
C THR A 75 -27.38 -9.14 25.74
N PRO A 76 -26.49 -8.16 25.52
CA PRO A 76 -26.62 -7.29 24.36
C PRO A 76 -26.51 -8.16 23.10
N PRO A 77 -27.29 -7.87 22.05
CA PRO A 77 -27.21 -8.63 20.81
C PRO A 77 -25.77 -8.57 20.25
N PRO A 78 -25.32 -9.62 19.54
CA PRO A 78 -23.94 -9.71 19.10
C PRO A 78 -23.59 -8.51 18.21
N ARG A 79 -22.44 -7.89 18.49
CA ARG A 79 -21.90 -6.68 17.84
C ARG A 79 -21.46 -6.91 16.37
N LYS A 80 -22.23 -7.63 15.57
CA LYS A 80 -21.98 -7.76 14.12
C LYS A 80 -22.32 -6.46 13.40
N ASP A 81 -23.37 -5.76 13.80
CA ASP A 81 -23.83 -4.56 13.10
C ASP A 81 -22.92 -3.35 13.32
N ALA A 82 -22.36 -3.19 14.53
CA ALA A 82 -21.41 -2.12 14.82
C ALA A 82 -20.07 -2.26 14.08
N THR A 83 -19.58 -3.50 13.90
CA THR A 83 -18.33 -3.76 13.16
C THR A 83 -18.48 -3.57 11.65
N LEU A 84 -19.66 -3.86 11.10
CA LEU A 84 -19.98 -3.59 9.68
C LEU A 84 -20.15 -2.09 9.40
N MET A 85 -20.85 -1.36 10.28
CA MET A 85 -20.96 0.09 10.18
C MET A 85 -19.58 0.77 10.24
N ASP A 86 -18.67 0.29 11.10
CA ASP A 86 -17.29 0.80 11.17
C ASP A 86 -16.49 0.54 9.88
N ALA A 87 -16.73 -0.58 9.20
CA ALA A 87 -16.07 -0.91 7.94
C ALA A 87 -16.57 -0.02 6.79
N ASP A 88 -17.89 0.18 6.68
CA ASP A 88 -18.50 1.04 5.66
C ASP A 88 -18.12 2.51 5.83
N VAL A 89 -18.08 3.01 7.07
CA VAL A 89 -17.61 4.37 7.37
C VAL A 89 -16.14 4.52 6.99
N ARG A 90 -15.31 3.54 7.32
CA ARG A 90 -13.89 3.54 6.97
C ARG A 90 -13.66 3.52 5.46
N GLU A 91 -14.40 2.68 4.74
CA GLU A 91 -14.36 2.64 3.27
C GLU A 91 -14.75 4.00 2.67
N LYS A 92 -15.84 4.62 3.16
CA LYS A 92 -16.26 5.96 2.72
C LYS A 92 -15.17 7.02 2.95
N ILE A 93 -14.50 6.98 4.10
CA ILE A 93 -13.38 7.88 4.40
C ILE A 93 -12.25 7.68 3.39
N HIS A 94 -11.82 6.44 3.15
CA HIS A 94 -10.75 6.16 2.18
C HIS A 94 -11.14 6.58 0.76
N LEU A 95 -12.36 6.28 0.32
CA LEU A 95 -12.90 6.71 -0.97
C LEU A 95 -12.83 8.23 -1.12
N GLU A 96 -13.23 8.98 -0.10
CA GLU A 96 -13.21 10.43 -0.16
C GLU A 96 -11.79 10.98 -0.24
N ILE A 97 -10.83 10.33 0.40
CA ILE A 97 -9.43 10.74 0.25
C ILE A 97 -8.91 10.43 -1.16
N LEU A 98 -9.27 9.29 -1.75
CA LEU A 98 -8.92 8.97 -3.15
C LEU A 98 -9.53 9.94 -4.16
N LYS A 99 -10.72 10.51 -3.89
CA LYS A 99 -11.28 11.58 -4.71
C LYS A 99 -10.45 12.86 -4.60
N ARG A 100 -10.03 13.23 -3.38
CA ARG A 100 -9.23 14.44 -3.14
C ARG A 100 -7.88 14.41 -3.84
N THR A 101 -7.26 13.24 -3.98
CA THR A 101 -6.01 13.09 -4.76
C THR A 101 -6.24 13.08 -6.27
N GLY A 102 -7.50 13.15 -6.73
CA GLY A 102 -7.87 12.96 -8.13
C GLY A 102 -7.65 11.52 -8.62
N ALA A 103 -7.41 10.57 -7.72
CA ALA A 103 -7.16 9.18 -8.10
C ALA A 103 -8.43 8.38 -8.36
N TYR A 104 -9.59 8.82 -7.88
CA TYR A 104 -10.87 8.15 -8.09
C TYR A 104 -11.86 9.05 -8.82
N HIS A 105 -12.32 8.57 -9.96
CA HIS A 105 -13.32 9.20 -10.83
C HIS A 105 -14.59 8.36 -10.81
N ALA A 106 -15.75 9.01 -10.72
CA ALA A 106 -17.05 8.36 -10.69
C ALA A 106 -18.09 9.24 -11.39
N ASN A 107 -19.22 8.63 -11.76
CA ASN A 107 -20.36 9.29 -12.42
C ASN A 107 -20.03 9.90 -13.78
N ASP A 108 -19.17 9.23 -14.55
CA ASP A 108 -18.76 9.66 -15.89
C ASP A 108 -18.95 8.50 -16.89
N HIS A 109 -18.78 8.73 -18.19
CA HIS A 109 -18.75 7.68 -19.21
C HIS A 109 -17.32 7.53 -19.71
N ILE A 110 -16.56 6.64 -19.09
CA ILE A 110 -15.10 6.58 -19.23
C ILE A 110 -14.69 5.46 -20.19
N LEU A 111 -13.83 5.77 -21.15
CA LEU A 111 -13.13 4.78 -21.98
C LEU A 111 -11.92 4.22 -21.21
N LEU A 112 -11.84 2.90 -21.09
CA LEU A 112 -10.69 2.19 -20.52
C LEU A 112 -9.68 1.82 -21.61
N PRO A 113 -8.40 1.60 -21.26
CA PRO A 113 -7.40 1.10 -22.20
C PRO A 113 -7.73 -0.26 -22.84
N SER A 114 -8.68 -1.01 -22.29
CA SER A 114 -9.21 -2.25 -22.89
C SER A 114 -10.26 -2.01 -23.98
N GLY A 115 -10.57 -0.75 -24.30
CA GLY A 115 -11.68 -0.37 -25.18
C GLY A 115 -13.06 -0.49 -24.52
N HIS A 116 -13.14 -0.96 -23.27
CA HIS A 116 -14.40 -1.06 -22.53
C HIS A 116 -14.77 0.27 -21.89
N HIS A 117 -16.06 0.47 -21.63
CA HIS A 117 -16.60 1.67 -21.00
C HIS A 117 -16.95 1.39 -19.54
N THR A 118 -16.86 2.40 -18.68
CA THR A 118 -17.24 2.27 -17.27
C THR A 118 -17.74 3.59 -16.68
N THR A 119 -18.40 3.50 -15.54
CA THR A 119 -18.84 4.67 -14.76
C THR A 119 -17.81 5.16 -13.75
N GLU A 120 -16.80 4.34 -13.47
CA GLU A 120 -15.82 4.57 -12.41
C GLU A 120 -14.42 4.19 -12.86
N TYR A 121 -13.43 5.01 -12.52
CA TYR A 121 -12.03 4.76 -12.84
C TYR A 121 -11.13 5.11 -11.67
N ILE A 122 -10.07 4.32 -11.50
CA ILE A 122 -9.06 4.56 -10.47
C ILE A 122 -7.71 4.73 -11.15
N GLU A 123 -7.17 5.94 -11.08
CA GLU A 123 -5.80 6.24 -11.49
C GLU A 123 -4.85 5.92 -10.34
N LYS A 124 -4.44 4.65 -10.29
CA LYS A 124 -3.60 4.12 -9.20
C LYS A 124 -2.26 4.85 -9.03
N THR A 125 -1.75 5.50 -10.08
CA THR A 125 -0.51 6.28 -9.99
C THR A 125 -0.64 7.53 -9.13
N LEU A 126 -1.83 8.14 -9.05
CA LEU A 126 -2.07 9.35 -8.25
C LEU A 126 -2.31 9.04 -6.77
N VAL A 127 -2.57 7.77 -6.43
CA VAL A 127 -2.93 7.40 -5.06
C VAL A 127 -1.76 7.62 -4.08
N THR A 128 -0.53 7.39 -4.56
CA THR A 128 0.67 7.44 -3.73
C THR A 128 1.51 8.71 -3.93
N THR A 129 0.95 9.76 -4.55
CA THR A 129 1.68 11.02 -4.78
C THR A 129 1.76 11.88 -3.53
N GLU A 130 0.81 11.72 -2.60
CA GLU A 130 0.78 12.42 -1.32
C GLU A 130 1.41 11.54 -0.21
N PRO A 131 2.63 11.84 0.27
CA PRO A 131 3.35 10.96 1.18
C PRO A 131 2.63 10.78 2.51
N SER A 132 2.18 11.86 3.15
CA SER A 132 1.49 11.79 4.45
C SER A 132 0.21 10.98 4.39
N PHE A 133 -0.51 11.05 3.26
CA PHE A 133 -1.68 10.22 3.04
C PHE A 133 -1.32 8.74 2.88
N THR A 134 -0.34 8.46 2.02
CA THR A 134 0.15 7.09 1.77
C THR A 134 0.64 6.45 3.07
N GLU A 135 1.32 7.23 3.92
CA GLU A 135 1.75 6.80 5.25
C GLU A 135 0.57 6.37 6.13
N GLY A 136 -0.49 7.18 6.17
CA GLY A 136 -1.71 6.85 6.89
C GLY A 136 -2.38 5.58 6.38
N LEU A 137 -2.49 5.43 5.06
CA LEU A 137 -3.02 4.21 4.43
C LEU A 137 -2.19 2.96 4.76
N GLY A 138 -0.87 3.08 4.66
CA GLY A 138 0.06 2.01 5.02
C GLY A 138 -0.06 1.63 6.50
N ALA A 139 -0.27 2.60 7.39
CA ALA A 139 -0.49 2.34 8.82
C ALA A 139 -1.78 1.57 9.10
N VAL A 140 -2.86 1.82 8.35
CA VAL A 140 -4.11 1.06 8.48
C VAL A 140 -3.91 -0.41 8.06
N ILE A 141 -3.23 -0.65 6.94
CA ILE A 141 -2.90 -2.02 6.51
C ILE A 141 -1.97 -2.69 7.53
N ALA A 142 -0.92 -2.01 7.97
CA ALA A 142 0.01 -2.53 8.98
C ALA A 142 -0.71 -2.88 10.29
N LYS A 143 -1.66 -2.06 10.74
CA LYS A 143 -2.47 -2.32 11.94
C LYS A 143 -3.34 -3.57 11.78
N HIS A 144 -3.92 -3.80 10.60
CA HIS A 144 -4.69 -5.02 10.35
C HIS A 144 -3.84 -6.27 10.51
N PHE A 145 -2.59 -6.23 10.02
CA PHE A 145 -1.68 -7.38 10.06
C PHE A 145 -0.80 -7.46 11.32
N ALA A 146 -0.89 -6.49 12.25
CA ALA A 146 0.00 -6.34 13.40
C ALA A 146 0.04 -7.55 14.35
N GLN A 147 -0.99 -8.40 14.34
CA GLN A 147 -1.06 -9.60 15.16
C GLN A 147 -0.22 -10.77 14.62
N TRP A 148 0.24 -10.71 13.37
CA TRP A 148 1.06 -11.74 12.76
C TRP A 148 2.51 -11.25 12.58
N PRO A 149 3.51 -12.08 12.87
CA PRO A 149 4.89 -11.77 12.54
C PRO A 149 5.07 -11.75 11.01
N ILE A 150 5.70 -10.69 10.50
CA ILE A 150 6.02 -10.51 9.10
C ILE A 150 7.51 -10.19 8.98
N ASP A 151 8.21 -10.94 8.13
CA ASP A 151 9.64 -10.76 7.86
C ASP A 151 9.87 -9.89 6.61
N VAL A 152 9.00 -10.06 5.61
CA VAL A 152 9.11 -9.36 4.31
C VAL A 152 7.75 -8.81 3.89
N VAL A 153 7.75 -7.58 3.36
CA VAL A 153 6.64 -7.04 2.55
C VAL A 153 7.06 -7.10 1.09
N LEU A 154 6.30 -7.82 0.27
CA LEU A 154 6.56 -8.02 -1.15
C LEU A 154 5.47 -7.39 -2.00
N SER A 155 5.86 -6.65 -3.04
CA SER A 155 4.92 -6.00 -3.96
C SER A 155 5.42 -6.02 -5.39
N THR A 156 4.65 -5.46 -6.33
CA THR A 156 5.17 -5.20 -7.68
C THR A 156 4.65 -3.89 -8.28
N GLY A 157 5.55 -3.17 -8.94
CA GLY A 157 5.28 -1.87 -9.52
C GLY A 157 5.42 -0.72 -8.50
N PRO A 158 5.55 0.52 -9.00
CA PRO A 158 5.98 1.66 -8.19
C PRO A 158 4.98 2.06 -7.11
N GLY A 159 3.68 2.14 -7.42
CA GLY A 159 2.65 2.53 -6.45
C GLY A 159 2.56 1.55 -5.26
N ALA A 160 2.52 0.24 -5.57
CA ALA A 160 2.50 -0.79 -4.54
C ALA A 160 3.78 -0.83 -3.69
N LEU A 161 4.95 -0.51 -4.26
CA LEU A 161 6.21 -0.42 -3.54
C LEU A 161 6.22 0.74 -2.54
N ILE A 162 5.75 1.93 -2.93
CA ILE A 162 5.65 3.09 -2.04
C ILE A 162 4.70 2.77 -0.87
N LEU A 163 3.56 2.16 -1.16
CA LEU A 163 2.63 1.68 -0.13
C LEU A 163 3.28 0.64 0.78
N SER A 164 4.01 -0.33 0.21
CA SER A 164 4.73 -1.38 0.95
C SER A 164 5.74 -0.81 1.93
N HIS A 165 6.46 0.24 1.52
CA HIS A 165 7.38 0.95 2.40
C HIS A 165 6.66 1.56 3.60
N CYS A 166 5.50 2.19 3.38
CA CYS A 166 4.68 2.74 4.46
C CYS A 166 4.14 1.65 5.40
N VAL A 167 3.71 0.51 4.85
CA VAL A 167 3.27 -0.66 5.62
C VAL A 167 4.41 -1.19 6.49
N ALA A 168 5.58 -1.45 5.90
CA ALA A 168 6.73 -1.97 6.62
C ALA A 168 7.21 -1.03 7.73
N ARG A 169 7.22 0.29 7.45
CA ARG A 169 7.57 1.32 8.43
C ARG A 169 6.61 1.36 9.61
N ALA A 170 5.32 1.11 9.40
CA ALA A 170 4.31 1.14 10.45
C ALA A 170 4.21 -0.20 11.20
N HIS A 171 4.48 -1.33 10.55
CA HIS A 171 4.28 -2.67 11.12
C HIS A 171 5.23 -2.94 12.31
N PRO A 172 4.73 -3.54 13.42
CA PRO A 172 5.56 -3.79 14.61
C PRO A 172 6.81 -4.62 14.36
N SER A 173 6.74 -5.60 13.44
CA SER A 173 7.89 -6.46 13.08
C SER A 173 8.97 -5.75 12.25
N ARG A 174 8.71 -4.54 11.73
CA ARG A 174 9.63 -3.78 10.85
C ARG A 174 10.22 -4.64 9.71
N PRO A 175 9.36 -5.27 8.88
CA PRO A 175 9.80 -6.20 7.84
C PRO A 175 10.67 -5.52 6.77
N THR A 176 11.48 -6.31 6.08
CA THR A 176 12.22 -5.87 4.90
C THR A 176 11.27 -5.64 3.73
N VAL A 177 11.47 -4.57 2.97
CA VAL A 177 10.67 -4.29 1.77
C VAL A 177 11.36 -4.87 0.54
N MET A 178 10.63 -5.64 -0.24
CA MET A 178 11.09 -6.19 -1.52
C MET A 178 10.05 -5.95 -2.61
N TYR A 179 10.50 -6.01 -3.86
CA TYR A 179 9.62 -5.89 -5.02
C TYR A 179 9.99 -6.89 -6.11
N GLY A 180 8.98 -7.32 -6.85
CA GLY A 180 9.13 -8.08 -8.07
C GLY A 180 8.83 -7.24 -9.31
N THR A 181 9.38 -7.65 -10.44
CA THR A 181 9.15 -7.04 -11.76
C THR A 181 8.21 -7.94 -12.56
N LYS A 182 7.18 -7.36 -13.16
CA LYS A 182 6.27 -8.08 -14.08
C LYS A 182 6.96 -8.23 -15.44
N GLY A 183 6.96 -9.43 -15.98
CA GLY A 183 7.51 -9.74 -17.30
C GLY A 183 6.71 -10.82 -18.01
N VAL A 184 7.22 -11.24 -19.17
CA VAL A 184 6.70 -12.37 -19.94
C VAL A 184 7.85 -13.32 -20.20
N SER A 185 7.67 -14.60 -19.87
CA SER A 185 8.64 -15.67 -20.10
C SER A 185 7.90 -16.85 -20.74
N GLY A 186 8.39 -17.36 -21.87
CA GLY A 186 7.74 -18.46 -22.60
C GLY A 186 6.27 -18.17 -22.96
N GLY A 187 5.96 -16.91 -23.31
CA GLY A 187 4.59 -16.47 -23.64
C GLY A 187 3.63 -16.35 -22.45
N LYS A 188 4.09 -16.60 -21.21
CA LYS A 188 3.28 -16.50 -19.99
C LYS A 188 3.73 -15.33 -19.13
N ARG A 189 2.76 -14.65 -18.50
CA ARG A 189 3.06 -13.59 -17.52
C ARG A 189 3.78 -14.20 -16.31
N ARG A 190 4.83 -13.53 -15.85
CA ARG A 190 5.60 -13.92 -14.67
C ARG A 190 5.96 -12.71 -13.82
N VAL A 191 6.23 -12.94 -12.54
CA VAL A 191 6.94 -11.98 -11.69
C VAL A 191 8.31 -12.57 -11.36
N THR A 192 9.36 -11.76 -11.48
CA THR A 192 10.73 -12.14 -11.10
C THR A 192 11.23 -11.21 -10.00
N LEU A 193 12.08 -11.72 -9.11
CA LEU A 193 12.74 -10.92 -8.08
C LEU A 193 14.18 -10.60 -8.52
N PRO A 194 14.71 -9.41 -8.18
CA PRO A 194 16.14 -9.15 -8.24
C PRO A 194 16.95 -10.25 -7.52
N ALA A 195 18.09 -10.63 -8.10
CA ALA A 195 18.94 -11.72 -7.59
C ALA A 195 19.37 -11.49 -6.13
N GLU A 196 19.55 -10.23 -5.72
CA GLU A 196 19.92 -9.83 -4.37
C GLU A 196 18.85 -10.13 -3.32
N PHE A 197 17.60 -10.30 -3.72
CA PHE A 197 16.48 -10.64 -2.82
C PHE A 197 16.37 -12.15 -2.58
N HIS A 198 16.82 -12.99 -3.52
CA HIS A 198 16.75 -14.45 -3.38
C HIS A 198 17.46 -14.94 -2.12
N ARG A 199 18.61 -14.34 -1.76
CA ARG A 199 19.37 -14.67 -0.54
C ARG A 199 18.71 -14.20 0.77
N LEU A 200 17.72 -13.30 0.68
CA LEU A 200 17.04 -12.72 1.83
C LEU A 200 15.76 -13.48 2.19
N ILE A 201 15.18 -14.22 1.25
CA ILE A 201 14.01 -15.06 1.47
C ILE A 201 14.49 -16.48 1.75
N ARG A 202 14.40 -16.89 3.03
CA ARG A 202 14.72 -18.25 3.47
C ARG A 202 13.46 -19.10 3.58
N PRO A 203 13.55 -20.44 3.54
CA PRO A 203 12.42 -21.30 3.85
C PRO A 203 11.77 -20.91 5.19
N GLY A 204 10.44 -20.83 5.21
CA GLY A 204 9.66 -20.39 6.37
C GLY A 204 9.53 -18.86 6.55
N THR A 205 10.17 -18.04 5.71
CA THR A 205 10.01 -16.57 5.75
C THR A 205 8.55 -16.19 5.62
N LYS A 206 8.07 -15.29 6.49
CA LYS A 206 6.69 -14.81 6.50
C LYS A 206 6.55 -13.56 5.65
N VAL A 207 5.82 -13.68 4.56
CA VAL A 207 5.67 -12.63 3.54
C VAL A 207 4.26 -12.06 3.57
N LEU A 208 4.16 -10.74 3.67
CA LEU A 208 2.94 -9.99 3.38
C LEU A 208 3.01 -9.48 1.94
N VAL A 209 2.06 -9.87 1.10
CA VAL A 209 1.94 -9.33 -0.25
C VAL A 209 1.17 -8.01 -0.20
N VAL A 210 1.66 -6.96 -0.85
CA VAL A 210 0.98 -5.66 -0.92
C VAL A 210 0.81 -5.23 -2.38
N GLU A 211 -0.42 -4.88 -2.78
CA GLU A 211 -0.74 -4.36 -4.12
C GLU A 211 -1.55 -3.06 -4.03
N ASP A 212 -1.48 -2.23 -5.08
CA ASP A 212 -2.30 -1.03 -5.18
C ASP A 212 -3.75 -1.36 -5.56
N LEU A 213 -3.95 -2.18 -6.59
CA LEU A 213 -5.25 -2.56 -7.11
C LEU A 213 -5.29 -4.06 -7.38
N VAL A 214 -6.16 -4.76 -6.67
CA VAL A 214 -6.45 -6.18 -6.89
C VAL A 214 -7.75 -6.28 -7.70
N SER A 215 -7.62 -6.65 -8.99
CA SER A 215 -8.75 -6.93 -9.86
C SER A 215 -9.09 -8.43 -9.85
N SER A 216 -8.57 -9.20 -10.81
CA SER A 216 -8.72 -10.66 -10.90
C SER A 216 -7.85 -11.44 -9.90
N GLY A 217 -6.96 -10.74 -9.19
CA GLY A 217 -5.96 -11.37 -8.33
C GLY A 217 -4.75 -11.95 -9.07
N GLN A 218 -4.71 -11.93 -10.41
CA GLN A 218 -3.64 -12.60 -11.18
C GLN A 218 -2.22 -12.20 -10.74
N THR A 219 -1.97 -10.92 -10.46
CA THR A 219 -0.65 -10.49 -9.98
C THR A 219 -0.32 -11.08 -8.61
N VAL A 220 -1.30 -11.07 -7.69
CA VAL A 220 -1.14 -11.65 -6.36
C VAL A 220 -0.81 -13.13 -6.47
N ARG A 221 -1.47 -13.88 -7.36
CA ARG A 221 -1.17 -15.31 -7.61
C ARG A 221 0.28 -15.52 -8.05
N LEU A 222 0.78 -14.70 -8.97
CA LEU A 222 2.18 -14.77 -9.43
C LEU A 222 3.17 -14.47 -8.30
N LEU A 223 2.87 -13.49 -7.43
CA LEU A 223 3.70 -13.20 -6.26
C LEU A 223 3.67 -14.35 -5.25
N THR A 224 2.48 -14.90 -4.97
CA THR A 224 2.32 -16.07 -4.08
C THR A 224 3.12 -17.24 -4.59
N GLN A 225 3.06 -17.54 -5.89
CA GLN A 225 3.84 -18.60 -6.51
C GLN A 225 5.35 -18.40 -6.29
N VAL A 226 5.88 -17.19 -6.55
CA VAL A 226 7.30 -16.89 -6.32
C VAL A 226 7.70 -17.08 -4.85
N VAL A 227 6.85 -16.67 -3.92
CA VAL A 227 7.10 -16.86 -2.48
C VAL A 227 7.13 -18.33 -2.10
N GLU A 228 6.16 -19.11 -2.59
CA GLU A 228 6.04 -20.54 -2.29
C GLU A 228 7.16 -21.36 -2.95
N GLU A 229 7.60 -21.00 -4.17
CA GLU A 229 8.77 -21.60 -4.85
C GLU A 229 10.07 -21.41 -4.05
N LEU A 230 10.17 -20.34 -3.25
CA LEU A 230 11.30 -20.08 -2.35
C LEU A 230 11.13 -20.75 -0.97
N GLY A 231 10.09 -21.55 -0.78
CA GLY A 231 9.77 -22.21 0.49
C GLY A 231 9.28 -21.26 1.59
N ALA A 232 8.91 -20.02 1.22
CA ALA A 232 8.38 -19.02 2.13
C ALA A 232 6.84 -19.08 2.20
N GLN A 233 6.26 -18.34 3.14
CA GLN A 233 4.84 -18.42 3.50
C GLN A 233 4.16 -17.07 3.31
N VAL A 234 3.13 -17.01 2.47
CA VAL A 234 2.27 -15.82 2.37
C VAL A 234 1.30 -15.79 3.56
N ILE A 235 1.44 -14.78 4.41
CA ILE A 235 0.59 -14.55 5.59
C ILE A 235 -0.75 -13.94 5.20
N GLY A 236 -0.75 -13.11 4.17
CA GLY A 236 -1.95 -12.43 3.67
C GLY A 236 -1.62 -11.42 2.60
N ILE A 237 -2.65 -10.70 2.19
CA ILE A 237 -2.60 -9.71 1.13
C ILE A 237 -3.16 -8.38 1.65
N GLY A 238 -2.33 -7.34 1.63
CA GLY A 238 -2.76 -5.96 1.82
C GLY A 238 -3.04 -5.32 0.45
N ALA A 239 -4.17 -4.65 0.31
CA ALA A 239 -4.50 -3.92 -0.90
C ALA A 239 -5.02 -2.53 -0.58
N LEU A 240 -4.78 -1.57 -1.48
CA LEU A 240 -5.47 -0.30 -1.39
C LEU A 240 -6.90 -0.42 -1.91
N TRP A 241 -7.05 -0.99 -3.10
CA TRP A 241 -8.36 -1.24 -3.70
C TRP A 241 -8.49 -2.70 -4.10
N ARG A 242 -9.63 -3.32 -3.84
CA ARG A 242 -10.02 -4.59 -4.47
C ARG A 242 -11.36 -4.48 -5.18
N ARG A 243 -11.44 -5.07 -6.37
CA ARG A 243 -12.67 -5.14 -7.19
C ARG A 243 -13.48 -6.41 -6.94
N THR A 244 -13.13 -7.18 -5.93
CA THR A 244 -13.88 -8.36 -5.55
C THR A 244 -14.31 -8.28 -4.10
N ARG A 245 -15.46 -8.88 -3.79
CA ARG A 245 -15.95 -9.06 -2.42
C ARG A 245 -15.42 -10.34 -1.75
N GLN A 246 -14.67 -11.17 -2.48
CA GLN A 246 -14.06 -12.35 -1.90
C GLN A 246 -13.07 -11.93 -0.80
N ALA A 247 -13.20 -12.58 0.37
CA ALA A 247 -12.32 -12.33 1.51
C ALA A 247 -10.93 -12.94 1.33
N GLU A 248 -10.74 -13.75 0.28
CA GLU A 248 -9.50 -14.47 0.01
C GLU A 248 -9.15 -14.46 -1.48
N VAL A 249 -7.86 -14.56 -1.78
CA VAL A 249 -7.33 -14.85 -3.11
C VAL A 249 -6.45 -16.09 -2.99
N ASP A 250 -6.85 -17.19 -3.62
CA ASP A 250 -6.17 -18.50 -3.57
C ASP A 250 -5.90 -18.98 -2.14
N GLY A 251 -6.93 -18.91 -1.29
CA GLY A 251 -6.86 -19.36 0.10
C GLY A 251 -6.02 -18.45 1.01
N LYS A 252 -5.56 -17.29 0.52
CA LYS A 252 -4.84 -16.30 1.34
C LYS A 252 -5.79 -15.14 1.69
N PRO A 253 -5.86 -14.72 2.97
CA PRO A 253 -6.74 -13.64 3.38
C PRO A 253 -6.33 -12.31 2.75
N ILE A 254 -7.31 -11.55 2.25
CA ILE A 254 -7.09 -10.21 1.70
C ILE A 254 -7.78 -9.14 2.54
N PHE A 255 -7.00 -8.13 2.94
CA PHE A 255 -7.48 -6.90 3.54
C PHE A 255 -7.29 -5.74 2.56
N SER A 256 -8.35 -4.99 2.30
CA SER A 256 -8.33 -3.82 1.43
C SER A 256 -8.87 -2.59 2.12
N LEU A 257 -8.32 -1.41 1.81
CA LEU A 257 -8.85 -0.14 2.31
C LEU A 257 -10.20 0.23 1.68
N VAL A 258 -10.39 -0.16 0.41
CA VAL A 258 -11.64 -0.03 -0.34
C VAL A 258 -11.98 -1.35 -1.03
N SER A 259 -13.19 -1.85 -0.81
CA SER A 259 -13.69 -3.11 -1.36
C SER A 259 -14.89 -2.89 -2.28
N ARG A 260 -14.64 -2.30 -3.46
CA ARG A 260 -15.69 -1.87 -4.39
C ARG A 260 -15.41 -2.37 -5.80
N ASP A 261 -16.40 -3.03 -6.39
CA ASP A 261 -16.40 -3.33 -7.81
C ASP A 261 -17.25 -2.32 -8.58
N PHE A 262 -16.95 -2.17 -9.86
CA PHE A 262 -17.70 -1.35 -10.80
C PHE A 262 -17.76 -2.05 -12.16
N PRO A 263 -18.90 -1.96 -12.87
CA PRO A 263 -19.10 -2.68 -14.12
C PRO A 263 -18.25 -2.08 -15.25
N THR A 264 -17.85 -2.95 -16.17
CA THR A 264 -17.23 -2.57 -17.45
C THR A 264 -18.07 -3.12 -18.59
N TYR A 265 -18.35 -2.29 -19.58
CA TYR A 265 -19.24 -2.60 -20.69
C TYR A 265 -18.46 -2.62 -22.00
N ALA A 266 -18.78 -3.54 -22.91
CA ALA A 266 -18.32 -3.42 -24.28
C ALA A 266 -19.05 -2.23 -24.95
N PRO A 267 -18.44 -1.54 -25.94
CA PRO A 267 -19.03 -0.34 -26.55
C PRO A 267 -20.45 -0.53 -27.11
N ASP A 268 -20.72 -1.70 -27.70
CA ASP A 268 -21.99 -2.11 -28.31
C ASP A 268 -23.11 -2.36 -27.28
N THR A 269 -22.73 -2.75 -26.07
CA THR A 269 -23.66 -3.08 -24.97
C THR A 269 -23.72 -1.99 -23.90
N CYS A 270 -22.95 -0.91 -24.05
CA CYS A 270 -22.82 0.13 -23.04
C CYS A 270 -24.14 0.92 -22.83
N PRO A 271 -24.68 0.96 -21.59
CA PRO A 271 -25.91 1.69 -21.29
C PRO A 271 -25.74 3.22 -21.41
N LEU A 272 -24.53 3.74 -21.24
CA LEU A 272 -24.24 5.17 -21.35
C LEU A 272 -24.20 5.61 -22.82
N CYS A 273 -23.65 4.79 -23.71
CA CYS A 273 -23.75 4.98 -25.16
C CYS A 273 -25.22 5.05 -25.61
N LYS A 274 -26.06 4.10 -25.15
CA LYS A 274 -27.49 4.08 -25.48
C LYS A 274 -28.24 5.32 -24.99
N LYS A 275 -27.75 5.97 -23.94
CA LYS A 275 -28.30 7.22 -23.37
C LYS A 275 -27.69 8.48 -23.98
N GLY A 276 -26.75 8.37 -24.91
CA GLY A 276 -26.08 9.51 -25.54
C GLY A 276 -25.17 10.31 -24.60
N VAL A 277 -24.71 9.72 -23.49
CA VAL A 277 -23.77 10.37 -22.57
C VAL A 277 -22.40 10.48 -23.26
N ALA A 278 -21.78 11.66 -23.23
CA ALA A 278 -20.49 11.91 -23.88
C ALA A 278 -19.38 11.01 -23.31
N LEU A 279 -18.57 10.38 -24.17
CA LEU A 279 -17.48 9.49 -23.78
C LEU A 279 -16.22 10.29 -23.41
N ASN A 280 -15.78 10.18 -22.16
CA ASN A 280 -14.50 10.68 -21.67
C ASN A 280 -13.35 9.72 -22.08
N GLN A 281 -12.40 10.26 -22.86
CA GLN A 281 -11.25 9.51 -23.39
C GLN A 281 -9.92 9.88 -22.74
N GLU A 282 -9.91 10.79 -21.75
CA GLU A 282 -8.70 11.34 -21.13
C GLU A 282 -7.72 10.26 -20.63
N PHE A 283 -8.26 9.14 -20.15
CA PHE A 283 -7.50 8.05 -19.54
C PHE A 283 -6.83 7.08 -20.53
N VAL A 284 -7.19 7.14 -21.82
CA VAL A 284 -6.59 6.29 -22.88
C VAL A 284 -5.49 7.02 -23.64
N THR A 285 -5.66 8.32 -23.90
CA THR A 285 -4.73 9.12 -24.71
C THR A 285 -3.31 9.18 -24.12
N ARG A 286 -3.14 8.97 -22.80
CA ARG A 286 -1.81 8.93 -22.15
C ARG A 286 -0.97 7.68 -22.48
N ARG A 287 -1.54 6.61 -23.06
CA ARG A 287 -0.80 5.34 -23.30
C ARG A 287 -0.19 5.20 -24.70
N GLU A 288 -0.70 5.89 -25.72
CA GLU A 288 -0.22 5.73 -27.10
C GLU A 288 1.25 6.16 -27.31
N GLY A 289 1.83 6.92 -26.37
CA GLY A 289 3.25 7.29 -26.37
C GLY A 289 4.20 6.35 -25.60
N ARG A 290 3.71 5.29 -24.93
CA ARG A 290 4.56 4.43 -24.08
C ARG A 290 5.02 3.20 -24.84
N ARG A 291 6.27 3.21 -25.35
CA ARG A 291 6.95 1.97 -25.79
C ARG A 291 6.88 0.93 -24.66
N PRO A 292 6.50 -0.32 -24.93
CA PRO A 292 6.67 -1.40 -23.97
C PRO A 292 8.12 -1.41 -23.51
N SER A 293 8.34 -1.53 -22.21
CA SER A 293 9.68 -1.79 -21.67
C SER A 293 10.13 -3.14 -22.20
N ALA A 294 10.87 -3.14 -23.31
CA ALA A 294 11.54 -4.31 -23.83
C ALA A 294 12.69 -4.67 -22.87
N ALA A 295 12.37 -5.37 -21.79
CA ALA A 295 13.33 -6.25 -21.15
C ALA A 295 13.28 -7.57 -21.95
N GLN A 296 13.94 -7.58 -23.11
CA GLN A 296 14.31 -8.83 -23.76
C GLN A 296 15.52 -9.35 -23.00
N GLU A 297 15.34 -10.46 -22.28
CA GLU A 297 16.49 -11.27 -21.85
C GLU A 297 17.12 -11.85 -23.11
N HIS A 298 18.40 -11.55 -23.33
CA HIS A 298 19.19 -12.24 -24.34
C HIS A 298 19.43 -13.67 -23.85
N ASP A 299 18.94 -14.63 -24.62
CA ASP A 299 19.25 -16.04 -24.45
C ASP A 299 20.71 -16.23 -24.91
N GLU A 300 21.64 -16.32 -23.96
CA GLU A 300 23.02 -16.73 -24.27
C GLU A 300 23.05 -18.26 -24.31
N SER A 301 23.12 -18.78 -25.54
CA SER A 301 23.43 -20.16 -25.92
C SER A 301 24.87 -20.56 -25.65
#